data_AF-A0A091SNZ4-F1
#
_entry.id   AF-A0A091SNZ4-F1
#
_cell.length_a   1.000
_cell.length_b   1.000
_cell.length_c   1.000
_cell.angle_alpha   90.00
_cell.angle_beta   90.00
_cell.angle_gamma   90.00
#
_symmetry.space_group_name_H-M   'P 1'
#
loop_
_entity.id
_entity.type
_entity.pdbx_description
1 polymer ?
#
loop_
_entity_poly.entity_id
_entity_poly.type
_entity_poly.pdbx_seq_one_letter_code
_entity_poly.pdbx_strand_id
1 'polypeptide(L)'
;DRDHQKADWVSIHKQICQLLIPIRTSLPCPPTERERKHGMEQLLRRQKYIIEVAYSTAQEFVWDGKHEKARPAALHALRFGIEVYGSDSLQLVPAYLLLAEASTGAGHLPEASKYLSQAEWIVLRTPDCSAAVQYKLHRSLGLFCAAQGNFEQALYHLANDVYLASSAFGLKSLEASGGYFHMANIFFRQNKMDIANSLYAEVAAAWDAFLLKSLQAQQQVLKSRPEMSLLTEDREVSEEPMTEAQQVEGIRVLTAILDIREQAPTQQPGETARVLHALAMLHYLLMDLPKARELGLKAFELVKQLPQQERLEPLGHLLKLMNVEPSST
;
A
#
# COMPACT_ATOMS: atom_id res chain seq x y z
N ASP A 1 9.03 24.18 22.09
CA ASP A 1 9.26 24.73 20.75
C ASP A 1 7.92 24.82 20.01
N ARG A 2 7.56 25.99 19.49
CA ARG A 2 6.22 26.25 18.93
C ARG A 2 6.01 25.58 17.57
N ASP A 3 7.08 25.43 16.79
CA ASP A 3 7.00 24.85 15.45
C ASP A 3 6.82 23.33 15.50
N HIS A 4 7.51 22.65 16.42
CA HIS A 4 7.27 21.23 16.72
C HIS A 4 5.84 20.97 17.18
N GLN A 5 5.30 21.79 18.08
CA GLN A 5 3.91 21.66 18.53
C GLN A 5 2.90 21.85 17.39
N LYS A 6 3.17 22.76 16.46
CA LYS A 6 2.34 22.98 15.27
C LYS A 6 2.43 21.82 14.28
N ALA A 7 3.63 21.27 14.07
CA ALA A 7 3.84 20.11 13.21
C ALA A 7 3.11 18.86 13.75
N ASP A 8 3.23 18.60 15.05
CA ASP A 8 2.50 17.52 15.73
C ASP A 8 0.98 17.73 15.62
N TRP A 9 0.53 18.97 15.77
CA TRP A 9 -0.90 19.32 15.65
C TRP A 9 -1.49 19.05 14.28
N VAL A 10 -0.78 19.46 13.23
CA VAL A 10 -1.18 19.28 11.83
C VAL A 10 -1.08 17.81 11.41
N SER A 11 -0.15 17.07 11.99
CA SER A 11 0.08 15.66 11.68
C SER A 11 -0.97 14.75 12.32
N ILE A 12 -0.96 14.59 13.65
CA ILE A 12 -1.72 13.53 14.31
C ILE A 12 -2.48 14.02 15.55
N HIS A 13 -2.02 15.08 16.20
CA HIS A 13 -2.49 15.42 17.54
C HIS A 13 -4.00 15.67 17.58
N LYS A 14 -4.59 16.29 16.55
CA LYS A 14 -6.04 16.53 16.49
C LYS A 14 -6.85 15.23 16.57
N GLN A 15 -6.34 14.14 16.00
CA GLN A 15 -7.01 12.85 15.97
C GLN A 15 -6.80 12.05 17.27
N ILE A 16 -5.61 12.15 17.87
CA ILE A 16 -5.27 11.36 19.07
C ILE A 16 -5.47 12.10 20.40
N CYS A 17 -5.69 13.42 20.41
CA CYS A 17 -5.75 14.21 21.64
C CYS A 17 -6.78 13.68 22.65
N GLN A 18 -7.99 13.34 22.18
CA GLN A 18 -9.03 12.75 23.05
C GLN A 18 -8.62 11.38 23.60
N LEU A 19 -7.83 10.61 22.85
CA LEU A 19 -7.32 9.30 23.25
C LEU A 19 -6.16 9.42 24.25
N LEU A 20 -5.41 10.52 24.21
CA LEU A 20 -4.27 10.77 25.11
C LEU A 20 -4.70 11.24 26.51
N ILE A 21 -5.85 11.89 26.65
CA ILE A 21 -6.32 12.42 27.95
C ILE A 21 -6.42 11.30 28.99
N PRO A 22 -7.12 10.18 28.75
CA PRO A 22 -7.24 9.11 29.75
C PRO A 22 -5.92 8.39 30.08
N ILE A 23 -4.94 8.47 29.19
CA ILE A 23 -3.60 7.87 29.39
C ILE A 23 -2.76 8.73 30.34
N ARG A 24 -2.94 10.06 30.29
CA ARG A 24 -2.15 11.03 31.05
C ARG A 24 -2.77 11.41 32.39
N THR A 25 -4.06 11.14 32.59
CA THR A 25 -4.77 11.47 33.84
C THR A 25 -4.44 10.44 34.93
N SER A 26 -3.83 10.89 36.03
CA SER A 26 -3.59 10.07 37.23
C SER A 26 -4.90 9.76 37.96
N LEU A 27 -5.08 8.52 38.42
CA LEU A 27 -6.26 8.12 39.18
C LEU A 27 -6.26 8.73 40.60
N PRO A 28 -7.37 9.35 41.07
CA PRO A 28 -7.43 10.03 42.37
C PRO A 28 -7.39 9.13 43.62
N CYS A 29 -7.68 7.83 43.49
CA CYS A 29 -7.76 6.89 44.60
C CYS A 29 -6.96 5.62 44.29
N PRO A 30 -6.35 4.95 45.30
CA PRO A 30 -5.69 3.66 45.08
C PRO A 30 -6.73 2.61 44.65
N PRO A 31 -6.63 2.07 43.42
CA PRO A 31 -7.62 1.14 42.89
C PRO A 31 -7.48 -0.27 43.48
N THR A 32 -8.60 -0.98 43.57
CA THR A 32 -8.62 -2.41 43.93
C THR A 32 -7.85 -3.25 42.91
N GLU A 33 -7.47 -4.48 43.24
CA GLU A 33 -6.72 -5.34 42.30
C GLU A 33 -7.48 -5.60 40.99
N ARG A 34 -8.81 -5.77 41.06
CA ARG A 34 -9.65 -5.97 39.88
C ARG A 34 -9.71 -4.72 39.01
N GLU A 35 -9.86 -3.54 39.61
CA GLU A 35 -9.85 -2.26 38.90
C GLU A 35 -8.48 -1.96 38.29
N ARG A 36 -7.38 -2.35 38.97
CA ARG A 36 -6.02 -2.27 38.41
C ARG A 36 -5.87 -3.09 37.14
N LYS A 37 -6.25 -4.37 37.18
CA LYS A 37 -6.16 -5.27 36.02
C LYS A 37 -7.02 -4.75 34.87
N HIS A 38 -8.27 -4.37 35.15
CA HIS A 38 -9.17 -3.81 34.15
C HIS A 38 -8.65 -2.49 33.55
N GLY A 39 -8.12 -1.59 34.39
CA GLY A 39 -7.52 -0.33 33.94
C GLY A 39 -6.29 -0.54 33.06
N MET A 40 -5.43 -1.50 33.40
CA MET A 40 -4.27 -1.87 32.58
C MET A 40 -4.69 -2.43 31.21
N GLU A 41 -5.72 -3.29 31.16
CA GLU A 41 -6.25 -3.81 29.90
C GLU A 41 -6.84 -2.70 29.02
N GLN A 42 -7.61 -1.78 29.60
CA GLN A 42 -8.15 -0.63 28.87
C GLN A 42 -7.04 0.29 28.35
N LEU A 43 -6.02 0.54 29.17
CA LEU A 43 -4.86 1.35 28.78
C LEU A 43 -4.13 0.70 27.59
N LEU A 44 -3.87 -0.61 27.67
CA LEU A 44 -3.22 -1.36 26.60
C LEU A 44 -4.02 -1.32 25.30
N ARG A 45 -5.35 -1.52 25.37
CA ARG A 45 -6.24 -1.42 24.20
C ARG A 45 -6.18 -0.03 23.56
N ARG A 46 -6.21 1.03 24.38
CA ARG A 46 -6.11 2.41 23.89
C ARG A 46 -4.75 2.70 23.26
N GLN A 47 -3.66 2.25 23.87
CA GLN A 47 -2.32 2.43 23.29
C GLN A 47 -2.20 1.70 21.94
N LYS A 48 -2.68 0.46 21.82
CA LYS A 48 -2.73 -0.27 20.55
C LYS A 48 -3.54 0.47 19.48
N TYR A 49 -4.71 0.99 19.83
CA TYR A 49 -5.52 1.78 18.92
C TYR A 49 -4.81 3.08 18.48
N ILE A 50 -4.10 3.76 19.39
CA ILE A 50 -3.30 4.95 19.04
C ILE A 50 -2.17 4.59 18.08
N ILE A 51 -1.52 3.44 18.26
CA ILE A 51 -0.46 2.96 17.34
C ILE A 51 -1.04 2.76 15.94
N GLU A 52 -2.19 2.10 15.82
CA GLU A 52 -2.87 1.86 14.54
C GLU A 52 -3.24 3.18 13.85
N VAL A 53 -3.91 4.10 14.56
CA VAL A 53 -4.30 5.40 14.00
C VAL A 53 -3.06 6.20 13.57
N ALA A 54 -2.04 6.28 14.44
CA ALA A 54 -0.82 7.02 14.14
C ALA A 54 -0.05 6.44 12.95
N TYR A 55 -0.03 5.11 12.82
CA TYR A 55 0.58 4.43 11.69
C TYR A 55 -0.18 4.73 10.39
N SER A 56 -1.50 4.56 10.36
CA SER A 56 -2.32 4.80 9.17
C SER A 56 -2.22 6.25 8.69
N THR A 57 -2.31 7.22 9.62
CA THR A 57 -2.17 8.65 9.27
C THR A 57 -0.78 8.99 8.73
N ALA A 58 0.28 8.40 9.29
CA ALA A 58 1.62 8.59 8.75
C ALA A 58 1.73 8.01 7.34
N GLN A 59 1.14 6.84 7.11
CA GLN A 59 1.16 6.17 5.82
C GLN A 59 0.40 6.97 4.75
N GLU A 60 -0.76 7.52 5.07
CA GLU A 60 -1.50 8.45 4.21
C GLU A 60 -0.63 9.66 3.81
N PHE A 61 0.04 10.30 4.77
CA PHE A 61 0.92 11.42 4.46
C PHE A 61 2.11 11.03 3.57
N VAL A 62 2.68 9.84 3.75
CA VAL A 62 3.74 9.34 2.87
C VAL A 62 3.21 9.14 1.45
N TRP A 63 2.02 8.57 1.29
CA TRP A 63 1.38 8.38 -0.02
C TRP A 63 1.03 9.69 -0.72
N ASP A 64 0.65 10.71 0.05
CA ASP A 64 0.43 12.07 -0.43
C ASP A 64 1.73 12.83 -0.78
N GLY A 65 2.91 12.22 -0.58
CA GLY A 65 4.21 12.88 -0.73
C GLY A 65 4.50 13.95 0.33
N LYS A 66 3.67 14.05 1.37
CA LYS A 66 3.79 15.01 2.48
C LYS A 66 4.70 14.45 3.57
N HIS A 67 5.92 14.10 3.19
CA HIS A 67 6.87 13.37 4.02
C HIS A 67 7.18 14.04 5.38
N GLU A 68 7.30 15.37 5.42
CA GLU A 68 7.50 16.09 6.69
C GLU A 68 6.31 16.01 7.64
N LYS A 69 5.09 15.91 7.11
CA LYS A 69 3.88 15.75 7.93
C LYS A 69 3.70 14.32 8.43
N ALA A 70 4.27 13.34 7.75
CA ALA A 70 4.22 11.93 8.17
C ALA A 70 5.06 11.65 9.42
N ARG A 71 6.21 12.33 9.57
CA ARG A 71 7.19 12.03 10.62
C ARG A 71 6.62 12.09 12.05
N PRO A 72 5.86 13.12 12.46
CA PRO A 72 5.31 13.16 13.82
C PRO A 72 4.34 12.00 14.10
N ALA A 73 3.44 11.69 13.16
CA ALA A 73 2.53 10.56 13.26
C ALA A 73 3.30 9.23 13.40
N ALA A 74 4.33 9.01 12.58
CA ALA A 74 5.14 7.80 12.63
C ALA A 74 5.96 7.69 13.93
N LEU A 75 6.47 8.82 14.45
CA LEU A 75 7.14 8.88 15.76
C LEU A 75 6.19 8.52 16.90
N HIS A 76 4.95 8.97 16.84
CA HIS A 76 3.93 8.60 17.81
C HIS A 76 3.63 7.09 17.77
N ALA A 77 3.49 6.50 16.57
CA ALA A 77 3.32 5.06 16.41
C ALA A 77 4.49 4.28 17.02
N LEU A 78 5.73 4.70 16.74
CA LEU A 78 6.93 4.07 17.31
C LEU A 78 6.98 4.20 18.84
N ARG A 79 6.74 5.39 19.38
CA ARG A 79 6.81 5.65 20.82
C ARG A 79 5.83 4.78 21.60
N PHE A 80 4.56 4.78 21.21
CA PHE A 80 3.57 3.92 21.86
C PHE A 80 3.86 2.44 21.61
N GLY A 81 4.41 2.09 20.44
CA GLY A 81 4.89 0.75 20.14
C GLY A 81 5.93 0.28 21.16
N ILE A 82 6.94 1.10 21.45
CA ILE A 82 7.98 0.77 22.44
C ILE A 82 7.36 0.57 23.83
N GLU A 83 6.41 1.42 24.23
CA GLU A 83 5.71 1.30 25.51
C GLU A 83 4.88 -0.01 25.61
N VAL A 84 4.29 -0.47 24.50
CA VAL A 84 3.40 -1.64 24.46
C VAL A 84 4.15 -2.96 24.26
N TYR A 85 5.13 -2.98 23.36
CA TYR A 85 5.79 -4.20 22.89
C TYR A 85 7.24 -4.34 23.38
N GLY A 86 7.86 -3.27 23.86
CA GLY A 86 9.28 -3.22 24.22
C GLY A 86 10.19 -2.82 23.05
N SER A 87 11.41 -2.36 23.35
CA SER A 87 12.33 -1.72 22.39
C SER A 87 12.86 -2.63 21.28
N ASP A 88 12.91 -3.94 21.54
CA ASP A 88 13.56 -4.92 20.65
C ASP A 88 12.53 -5.79 19.91
N SER A 89 11.27 -5.36 19.91
CA SER A 89 10.14 -6.14 19.42
C SER A 89 10.02 -6.07 17.89
N LEU A 90 9.78 -7.23 17.26
CA LEU A 90 9.53 -7.33 15.81
C LEU A 90 8.34 -6.45 15.38
N GLN A 91 7.37 -6.25 16.27
CA GLN A 91 6.19 -5.41 16.08
C GLN A 91 6.54 -3.92 15.82
N LEU A 92 7.76 -3.48 16.13
CA LEU A 92 8.22 -2.11 15.86
C LEU A 92 8.75 -1.92 14.44
N VAL A 93 9.10 -2.99 13.73
CA VAL A 93 9.71 -2.91 12.39
C VAL A 93 8.87 -2.05 11.44
N PRO A 94 7.53 -2.22 11.31
CA PRO A 94 6.72 -1.36 10.43
C PRO A 94 6.84 0.14 10.75
N ALA A 95 6.87 0.53 12.03
CA ALA A 95 6.99 1.93 12.43
C ALA A 95 8.39 2.50 12.09
N TYR A 96 9.45 1.72 12.28
CA TYR A 96 10.81 2.11 11.86
C TYR A 96 10.92 2.26 10.34
N LEU A 97 10.35 1.33 9.56
CA LEU A 97 10.36 1.41 8.10
C LEU A 97 9.58 2.62 7.59
N LEU A 98 8.42 2.93 8.19
CA LEU A 98 7.62 4.11 7.83
C LEU A 98 8.35 5.43 8.15
N LEU A 99 9.05 5.50 9.28
CA LEU A 99 9.91 6.63 9.63
C LEU A 99 11.09 6.78 8.67
N ALA A 100 11.71 5.66 8.26
CA ALA A 100 12.77 5.66 7.27
C ALA A 100 12.28 6.16 5.91
N GLU A 101 11.10 5.71 5.46
CA GLU A 101 10.49 6.15 4.20
C GLU A 101 10.15 7.65 4.23
N ALA A 102 9.49 8.12 5.29
CA ALA A 102 9.19 9.54 5.47
C ALA A 102 10.47 10.39 5.54
N SER A 103 11.50 9.92 6.26
CA SER A 103 12.78 10.64 6.36
C SER A 103 13.53 10.66 5.02
N THR A 104 13.47 9.57 4.25
CA THR A 104 14.08 9.48 2.91
C THR A 104 13.39 10.43 1.94
N GLY A 105 12.05 10.44 1.90
CA GLY A 105 11.27 11.33 1.05
C GLY A 105 11.41 12.81 1.41
N ALA A 106 11.70 13.13 2.68
CA ALA A 106 12.04 14.48 3.13
C ALA A 106 13.51 14.89 2.85
N GLY A 107 14.36 13.96 2.39
CA GLY A 107 15.79 14.20 2.16
C GLY A 107 16.66 14.10 3.43
N HIS A 108 16.10 13.70 4.56
CA HIS A 108 16.81 13.48 5.82
C HIS A 108 17.51 12.12 5.87
N LEU A 109 18.44 11.88 4.93
CA LEU A 109 19.12 10.60 4.76
C LEU A 109 19.84 10.07 6.02
N PRO A 110 20.53 10.90 6.83
CA PRO A 110 21.17 10.41 8.06
C PRO A 110 20.18 9.88 9.09
N GLU A 111 18.98 10.45 9.14
CA GLU A 111 17.93 10.00 10.05
C GLU A 111 17.26 8.72 9.52
N ALA A 112 16.97 8.66 8.22
CA ALA A 112 16.45 7.47 7.57
C ALA A 112 17.37 6.26 7.79
N SER A 113 18.68 6.45 7.61
CA SER A 113 19.68 5.40 7.86
C SER A 113 19.61 4.85 9.28
N LYS A 114 19.46 5.72 10.30
CA LYS A 114 19.33 5.28 11.70
C LYS A 114 18.12 4.39 11.90
N TYR A 115 16.95 4.77 11.37
CA TYR A 115 15.73 3.97 11.51
C TYR A 115 15.85 2.63 10.76
N LEU A 116 16.46 2.61 9.57
CA LEU A 116 16.71 1.37 8.84
C LEU A 116 17.64 0.43 9.60
N SER A 117 18.72 0.94 10.19
CA SER A 117 19.63 0.14 11.00
C SER A 117 18.93 -0.47 12.23
N GLN A 118 17.99 0.25 12.85
CA GLN A 118 17.18 -0.30 13.94
C GLN A 118 16.25 -1.42 13.46
N ALA A 119 15.54 -1.20 12.35
CA ALA A 119 14.67 -2.23 11.77
C ALA A 119 15.47 -3.48 11.37
N GLU A 120 16.61 -3.31 10.71
CA GLU A 120 17.50 -4.38 10.30
C GLU A 120 18.03 -5.16 11.50
N TRP A 121 18.46 -4.47 12.56
CA TRP A 121 18.95 -5.12 13.77
C TRP A 121 17.87 -5.97 14.46
N ILE A 122 16.63 -5.48 14.54
CA ILE A 122 15.51 -6.25 15.10
C ILE A 122 15.24 -7.51 14.26
N VAL A 123 15.23 -7.38 12.92
CA VAL A 123 15.04 -8.51 12.01
C VAL A 123 16.17 -9.54 12.16
N LEU A 124 17.43 -9.10 12.20
CA LEU A 124 18.60 -9.98 12.35
C LEU A 124 18.61 -10.73 13.68
N ARG A 125 18.11 -10.12 14.76
CA ARG A 125 18.03 -10.74 16.08
C ARG A 125 16.84 -11.66 16.25
N THR A 126 15.86 -11.62 15.35
CA THR A 126 14.65 -12.43 15.44
C THR A 126 14.89 -13.75 14.70
N PRO A 127 15.02 -14.90 15.40
CA PRO A 127 15.13 -16.19 14.73
C PRO A 127 13.86 -16.46 13.92
N ASP A 128 14.01 -17.11 12.77
CA ASP A 128 12.90 -17.47 11.88
C ASP A 128 11.98 -16.29 11.49
N CYS A 129 12.56 -15.09 11.36
CA CYS A 129 11.82 -13.91 10.90
C CYS A 129 11.14 -14.22 9.56
N SER A 130 9.83 -13.95 9.46
CA SER A 130 9.07 -14.34 8.27
C SER A 130 9.49 -13.53 7.03
N ALA A 131 9.43 -14.16 5.86
CA ALA A 131 9.66 -13.49 4.58
C ALA A 131 8.74 -12.26 4.40
N ALA A 132 7.53 -12.29 4.98
CA ALA A 132 6.57 -11.19 5.01
C ALA A 132 7.09 -9.90 5.70
N VAL A 133 8.00 -10.02 6.66
CA VAL A 133 8.65 -8.86 7.30
C VAL A 133 9.94 -8.51 6.58
N GLN A 134 10.73 -9.52 6.20
CA GLN A 134 12.01 -9.32 5.53
C GLN A 134 11.89 -8.58 4.19
N TYR A 135 10.87 -8.89 3.36
CA TYR A 135 10.72 -8.22 2.07
C TYR A 135 10.50 -6.71 2.23
N LYS A 136 9.74 -6.29 3.25
CA LYS A 136 9.47 -4.87 3.53
C LYS A 136 10.74 -4.13 3.92
N LEU A 137 11.59 -4.75 4.74
CA LEU A 137 12.91 -4.21 5.07
C LEU A 137 13.77 -4.04 3.82
N HIS A 138 13.86 -5.08 2.98
CA HIS A 138 14.60 -5.02 1.73
C HIS A 138 14.06 -3.94 0.77
N ARG A 139 12.74 -3.77 0.69
CA ARG A 139 12.12 -2.67 -0.07
C ARG A 139 12.61 -1.31 0.43
N SER A 140 12.51 -1.05 1.72
CA SER A 140 12.91 0.23 2.30
C SER A 140 14.42 0.50 2.14
N LEU A 141 15.27 -0.53 2.31
CA LEU A 141 16.71 -0.43 2.03
C LEU A 141 16.98 -0.09 0.56
N GLY A 142 16.28 -0.75 -0.37
CA GLY A 142 16.40 -0.50 -1.81
C GLY A 142 16.01 0.93 -2.19
N LEU A 143 14.89 1.43 -1.65
CA LEU A 143 14.45 2.81 -1.85
C LEU A 143 15.43 3.83 -1.27
N PHE A 144 15.99 3.55 -0.09
CA PHE A 144 17.01 4.39 0.52
C PHE A 144 18.28 4.47 -0.32
N CYS A 145 18.80 3.33 -0.78
CA CYS A 145 19.96 3.29 -1.69
C CYS A 145 19.68 4.05 -3.00
N ALA A 146 18.47 3.91 -3.57
CA ALA A 146 18.07 4.65 -4.77
C ALA A 146 18.03 6.16 -4.54
N ALA A 147 17.57 6.62 -3.37
CA ALA A 147 17.58 8.03 -2.98
C ALA A 147 19.01 8.58 -2.79
N GLN A 148 19.95 7.74 -2.37
CA GLN A 148 21.38 8.08 -2.34
C GLN A 148 22.03 8.10 -3.74
N GLY A 149 21.33 7.66 -4.78
CA GLY A 149 21.88 7.48 -6.13
C GLY A 149 22.68 6.19 -6.32
N ASN A 150 22.73 5.31 -5.31
CA ASN A 150 23.39 4.01 -5.41
C ASN A 150 22.43 2.97 -6.02
N PHE A 151 22.28 3.00 -7.34
CA PHE A 151 21.35 2.13 -8.04
C PHE A 151 21.74 0.64 -8.01
N GLU A 152 23.02 0.31 -7.88
CA GLU A 152 23.47 -1.08 -7.81
C GLU A 152 22.99 -1.74 -6.52
N GLN A 153 23.25 -1.12 -5.37
CA GLN A 153 22.76 -1.62 -4.08
C GLN A 153 21.24 -1.56 -4.01
N ALA A 154 20.61 -0.53 -4.59
CA ALA A 154 19.16 -0.45 -4.66
C ALA A 154 18.55 -1.67 -5.37
N LEU A 155 19.07 -2.03 -6.54
CA LEU A 155 18.61 -3.20 -7.30
C LEU A 155 18.88 -4.51 -6.56
N TYR A 156 20.01 -4.63 -5.85
CA TYR A 156 20.29 -5.80 -5.01
C TYR A 156 19.22 -5.98 -3.92
N HIS A 157 18.89 -4.92 -3.18
CA HIS A 157 17.87 -5.00 -2.14
C HIS A 157 16.47 -5.22 -2.72
N LEU A 158 16.12 -4.57 -3.83
CA LEU A 158 14.82 -4.77 -4.47
C LEU A 158 14.66 -6.16 -5.10
N ALA A 159 15.73 -6.78 -5.59
CA ALA A 159 15.68 -8.17 -6.05
C ALA A 159 15.38 -9.13 -4.89
N ASN A 160 15.95 -8.88 -3.70
CA ASN A 160 15.65 -9.64 -2.49
C ASN A 160 14.20 -9.40 -2.02
N ASP A 161 13.70 -8.17 -2.09
CA ASP A 161 12.27 -7.85 -1.86
C ASP A 161 11.37 -8.73 -2.76
N VAL A 162 11.57 -8.70 -4.08
CA VAL A 162 10.79 -9.50 -5.03
C VAL A 162 10.88 -11.00 -4.72
N TYR A 163 12.09 -11.52 -4.44
CA TYR A 163 12.29 -12.93 -4.12
C TYR A 163 11.50 -13.35 -2.86
N LEU A 164 11.66 -12.59 -1.77
CA LEU A 164 11.01 -12.89 -0.49
C LEU A 164 9.49 -12.73 -0.57
N ALA A 165 9.01 -11.66 -1.22
CA ALA A 165 7.59 -11.43 -1.44
C ALA A 165 6.97 -12.55 -2.30
N SER A 166 7.64 -12.93 -3.39
CA SER A 166 7.17 -14.03 -4.26
C SER A 166 7.16 -15.36 -3.53
N SER A 167 8.13 -15.62 -2.65
CA SER A 167 8.17 -16.82 -1.81
C SER A 167 7.03 -16.88 -0.80
N ALA A 168 6.60 -15.73 -0.27
CA ALA A 168 5.58 -15.66 0.78
C ALA A 168 4.14 -15.60 0.22
N PHE A 169 3.94 -14.89 -0.89
CA PHE A 169 2.61 -14.54 -1.40
C PHE A 169 2.36 -15.03 -2.84
N GLY A 170 3.39 -15.57 -3.50
CA GLY A 170 3.35 -16.01 -4.89
C GLY A 170 3.83 -14.96 -5.89
N LEU A 171 4.21 -15.41 -7.08
CA LEU A 171 4.85 -14.59 -8.11
C LEU A 171 4.00 -13.41 -8.61
N LYS A 172 2.67 -13.58 -8.65
CA LYS A 172 1.71 -12.58 -9.17
C LYS A 172 0.98 -11.84 -8.05
N SER A 173 1.57 -11.76 -6.87
CA SER A 173 0.98 -11.05 -5.73
C SER A 173 1.21 -9.53 -5.84
N LEU A 174 0.38 -8.75 -5.14
CA LEU A 174 0.57 -7.30 -5.07
C LEU A 174 1.86 -6.95 -4.33
N GLU A 175 2.24 -7.75 -3.33
CA GLU A 175 3.49 -7.58 -2.59
C GLU A 175 4.69 -7.70 -3.53
N ALA A 176 4.77 -8.72 -4.39
CA ALA A 176 5.85 -8.86 -5.36
C ALA A 176 5.85 -7.71 -6.40
N SER A 177 4.66 -7.25 -6.80
CA SER A 177 4.49 -6.16 -7.78
C SER A 177 5.14 -4.84 -7.33
N GLY A 178 5.12 -4.53 -6.03
CA GLY A 178 5.75 -3.31 -5.50
C GLY A 178 7.25 -3.27 -5.75
N GLY A 179 7.94 -4.42 -5.59
CA GLY A 179 9.36 -4.55 -5.88
C GLY A 179 9.67 -4.35 -7.36
N TYR A 180 8.89 -4.99 -8.25
CA TYR A 180 9.01 -4.78 -9.70
C TYR A 180 8.82 -3.32 -10.10
N PHE A 181 7.84 -2.62 -9.52
CA PHE A 181 7.59 -1.21 -9.80
C PHE A 181 8.79 -0.32 -9.45
N HIS A 182 9.40 -0.55 -8.28
CA HIS A 182 10.58 0.22 -7.88
C HIS A 182 11.81 -0.09 -8.73
N MET A 183 12.03 -1.36 -9.10
CA MET A 183 13.10 -1.74 -10.03
C MET A 183 12.89 -1.10 -11.40
N ALA A 184 11.66 -1.10 -11.90
CA ALA A 184 11.30 -0.46 -13.17
C ALA A 184 11.63 1.04 -13.15
N ASN A 185 11.28 1.75 -12.07
CA ASN A 185 11.61 3.17 -11.91
C ASN A 185 13.12 3.43 -11.92
N ILE A 186 13.93 2.54 -11.34
CA ILE A 186 15.40 2.67 -11.38
C ILE A 186 15.91 2.45 -12.81
N PHE A 187 15.44 1.42 -13.51
CA PHE A 187 15.87 1.16 -14.89
C PHE A 187 15.41 2.25 -15.85
N PHE A 188 14.23 2.84 -15.63
CA PHE A 188 13.75 4.01 -16.35
C PHE A 188 14.71 5.20 -16.17
N ARG A 189 15.15 5.49 -14.93
CA ARG A 189 16.16 6.54 -14.66
C ARG A 189 17.53 6.24 -15.28
N GLN A 190 17.86 4.97 -15.50
CA GLN A 190 19.06 4.53 -16.21
C GLN A 190 18.90 4.52 -17.74
N ASN A 191 17.75 4.94 -18.27
CA ASN A 191 17.40 4.88 -19.70
C ASN A 191 17.41 3.44 -20.29
N LYS A 192 17.24 2.41 -19.46
CA LYS A 192 17.09 1.00 -19.88
C LYS A 192 15.61 0.67 -20.07
N MET A 193 15.03 1.28 -21.11
CA MET A 193 13.59 1.33 -21.34
C MET A 193 12.97 -0.04 -21.64
N ASP A 194 13.71 -0.93 -22.27
CA ASP A 194 13.33 -2.32 -22.52
C ASP A 194 13.05 -3.08 -21.21
N ILE A 195 13.98 -3.01 -20.26
CA ILE A 195 13.86 -3.66 -18.95
C ILE A 195 12.74 -2.99 -18.13
N ALA A 196 12.72 -1.66 -18.09
CA ALA A 196 11.70 -0.91 -17.36
C ALA A 196 10.29 -1.26 -17.86
N ASN A 197 10.07 -1.29 -19.18
CA ASN A 197 8.77 -1.63 -19.76
C ASN A 197 8.34 -3.07 -19.47
N SER A 198 9.28 -4.02 -19.48
CA SER A 198 9.00 -5.41 -19.12
C SER A 198 8.53 -5.51 -17.66
N LEU A 199 9.20 -4.82 -16.74
CA LEU A 199 8.84 -4.82 -15.33
C LEU A 199 7.50 -4.10 -15.07
N TYR A 200 7.25 -2.96 -15.73
CA TYR A 200 5.94 -2.30 -15.65
C TYR A 200 4.79 -3.16 -16.21
N ALA A 201 5.05 -3.99 -17.21
CA ALA A 201 4.06 -4.93 -17.73
C ALA A 201 3.71 -6.01 -16.70
N GLU A 202 4.71 -6.55 -15.98
CA GLU A 202 4.47 -7.49 -14.87
C GLU A 202 3.68 -6.85 -13.73
N VAL A 203 3.98 -5.60 -13.38
CA VAL A 203 3.20 -4.84 -12.38
C VAL A 203 1.74 -4.69 -12.82
N ALA A 204 1.51 -4.24 -14.06
CA ALA A 204 0.16 -4.08 -14.61
C ALA A 204 -0.60 -5.42 -14.65
N ALA A 205 0.08 -6.53 -14.98
CA ALA A 205 -0.51 -7.86 -15.00
C ALA A 205 -0.88 -8.37 -13.59
N ALA A 206 -0.06 -8.09 -12.57
CA ALA A 206 -0.37 -8.45 -11.18
C ALA A 206 -1.61 -7.69 -10.68
N TRP A 207 -1.68 -6.38 -10.94
CA TRP A 207 -2.85 -5.55 -10.60
C TRP A 207 -4.11 -5.98 -11.36
N ASP A 208 -4.02 -6.20 -12.68
CA ASP A 208 -5.16 -6.65 -13.49
C ASP A 208 -5.73 -7.99 -12.96
N ALA A 209 -4.86 -8.95 -12.62
CA ALA A 209 -5.27 -10.23 -12.05
C ALA A 209 -5.91 -10.08 -10.66
N PHE A 210 -5.37 -9.22 -9.80
CA PHE A 210 -5.95 -8.94 -8.48
C PHE A 210 -7.33 -8.29 -8.60
N LEU A 211 -7.45 -7.22 -9.40
CA LEU A 211 -8.69 -6.47 -9.57
C LEU A 211 -9.78 -7.30 -10.25
N LEU A 212 -9.42 -8.18 -11.19
CA LEU A 212 -10.37 -9.10 -11.81
C LEU A 212 -10.98 -10.06 -10.77
N LYS A 213 -10.16 -10.59 -9.85
CA LYS A 213 -10.66 -11.43 -8.75
C LYS A 213 -11.59 -10.64 -7.82
N SER A 214 -11.19 -9.43 -7.41
CA SER A 214 -12.01 -8.56 -6.56
C SER A 214 -13.35 -8.21 -7.22
N LEU A 215 -13.36 -7.92 -8.53
CA LEU A 215 -14.57 -7.65 -9.30
C LEU A 215 -15.49 -8.88 -9.34
N GLN A 216 -14.94 -10.08 -9.55
CA GLN A 216 -15.70 -11.33 -9.55
C GLN A 216 -16.30 -11.61 -8.16
N ALA A 217 -15.54 -11.42 -7.09
CA ALA A 217 -16.02 -11.58 -5.72
C ALA A 217 -17.19 -10.62 -5.42
N GLN A 218 -17.06 -9.34 -5.79
CA GLN A 218 -18.14 -8.35 -5.62
C GLN A 218 -19.41 -8.74 -6.40
N GLN A 219 -19.26 -9.24 -7.62
CA GLN A 219 -20.39 -9.70 -8.44
C GLN A 219 -21.09 -10.92 -7.83
N GLN A 220 -20.34 -11.86 -7.26
CA GLN A 220 -20.92 -13.03 -6.58
C GLN A 220 -21.74 -12.61 -5.37
N VAL A 221 -21.23 -11.68 -4.55
CA VAL A 221 -21.96 -11.11 -3.42
C VAL A 221 -23.27 -10.47 -3.88
N LEU A 222 -23.23 -9.64 -4.92
CA LEU A 222 -24.43 -9.00 -5.49
C LEU A 222 -25.45 -10.02 -6.03
N LYS A 223 -25.00 -11.07 -6.73
CA LYS A 223 -25.86 -12.13 -7.28
C LYS A 223 -26.48 -13.02 -6.20
N SER A 224 -25.81 -13.21 -5.07
CA SER A 224 -26.33 -14.00 -3.95
C SER A 224 -27.34 -13.24 -3.07
N ARG A 225 -27.45 -11.91 -3.24
CA ARG A 225 -28.30 -11.04 -2.42
C ARG A 225 -29.82 -11.06 -2.71
N PRO A 226 -30.38 -11.63 -3.79
CA PRO A 226 -31.84 -11.60 -3.98
C PRO A 226 -32.64 -12.53 -3.05
N GLU A 227 -32.07 -13.62 -2.50
CA GLU A 227 -32.88 -14.66 -1.83
C GLU A 227 -32.19 -15.44 -0.69
N MET A 228 -31.48 -14.81 0.25
CA MET A 228 -31.09 -15.51 1.50
C MET A 228 -31.64 -14.84 2.77
N SER A 229 -32.75 -15.44 3.19
CA SER A 229 -33.24 -15.63 4.54
C SER A 229 -32.12 -15.85 5.58
N LEU A 230 -32.45 -15.47 6.82
CA LEU A 230 -31.68 -15.35 8.05
C LEU A 230 -30.94 -16.61 8.58
N LEU A 231 -30.67 -17.64 7.79
CA LEU A 231 -30.10 -18.89 8.33
C LEU A 231 -29.16 -19.58 7.33
N THR A 232 -27.86 -19.34 7.45
CA THR A 232 -26.77 -20.32 7.23
C THR A 232 -25.46 -19.69 7.70
N GLU A 233 -24.91 -20.16 8.82
CA GLU A 233 -23.68 -19.66 9.42
C GLU A 233 -22.39 -20.23 8.79
N ASP A 234 -22.48 -21.08 7.77
CA ASP A 234 -21.30 -21.73 7.19
C ASP A 234 -21.07 -21.32 5.73
N ARG A 235 -20.45 -20.15 5.52
CA ARG A 235 -19.66 -19.87 4.32
C ARG A 235 -18.34 -19.21 4.72
N GLU A 236 -17.36 -20.06 5.03
CA GLU A 236 -15.96 -19.67 5.05
C GLU A 236 -15.50 -19.29 3.63
N VAL A 237 -14.62 -18.28 3.58
CA VAL A 237 -14.08 -17.56 2.41
C VAL A 237 -14.96 -16.39 1.93
N SER A 238 -15.08 -15.39 2.82
CA SER A 238 -15.16 -14.01 2.38
C SER A 238 -13.75 -13.61 1.97
N GLU A 239 -13.46 -13.47 0.67
CA GLU A 239 -12.27 -12.72 0.26
C GLU A 239 -12.42 -11.31 0.86
N GLU A 240 -11.48 -10.94 1.73
CA GLU A 240 -11.54 -9.65 2.42
C GLU A 240 -11.62 -8.52 1.38
N PRO A 241 -12.53 -7.55 1.58
CA PRO A 241 -12.64 -6.43 0.66
C PRO A 241 -11.29 -5.71 0.56
N MET A 242 -10.97 -5.26 -0.64
CA MET A 242 -9.74 -4.51 -0.92
C MET A 242 -9.59 -3.37 0.08
N THR A 243 -8.45 -3.35 0.78
CA THR A 243 -8.14 -2.36 1.81
C THR A 243 -7.97 -0.96 1.20
N GLU A 244 -8.23 0.08 1.99
CA GLU A 244 -7.96 1.47 1.58
C GLU A 244 -6.50 1.68 1.14
N ALA A 245 -5.57 0.99 1.81
CA ALA A 245 -4.16 0.98 1.46
C ALA A 245 -3.89 0.49 0.03
N GLN A 246 -4.49 -0.66 -0.33
CA GLN A 246 -4.37 -1.23 -1.67
C GLN A 246 -5.03 -0.34 -2.73
N GLN A 247 -6.12 0.33 -2.39
CA GLN A 247 -6.79 1.27 -3.30
C GLN A 247 -5.88 2.45 -3.66
N VAL A 248 -5.31 3.10 -2.64
CA VAL A 248 -4.42 4.26 -2.82
C VAL A 248 -3.13 3.86 -3.54
N GLU A 249 -2.53 2.72 -3.17
CA GLU A 249 -1.35 2.20 -3.84
C GLU A 249 -1.62 1.86 -5.30
N GLY A 250 -2.75 1.19 -5.59
CA GLY A 250 -3.17 0.82 -6.94
C GLY A 250 -3.35 2.03 -7.84
N ILE A 251 -4.06 3.07 -7.37
CA ILE A 251 -4.23 4.32 -8.13
C ILE A 251 -2.86 4.93 -8.44
N ARG A 252 -2.00 5.07 -7.44
CA ARG A 252 -0.69 5.71 -7.60
C ARG A 252 0.20 4.95 -8.58
N VAL A 253 0.35 3.64 -8.39
CA VAL A 253 1.23 2.79 -9.20
C VAL A 253 0.75 2.75 -10.64
N LEU A 254 -0.53 2.47 -10.87
CA LEU A 254 -1.07 2.34 -12.22
C LEU A 254 -1.10 3.69 -12.96
N THR A 255 -1.40 4.80 -12.26
CA THR A 255 -1.33 6.14 -12.86
C THR A 255 0.10 6.50 -13.26
N ALA A 256 1.08 6.24 -12.39
CA ALA A 256 2.49 6.48 -12.70
C ALA A 256 2.96 5.67 -13.92
N ILE A 257 2.53 4.41 -14.04
CA ILE A 257 2.82 3.58 -15.21
C ILE A 257 2.15 4.15 -16.46
N LEU A 258 0.89 4.60 -16.36
CA LEU A 258 0.18 5.21 -17.48
C LEU A 258 0.90 6.47 -17.97
N ASP A 259 1.27 7.38 -17.07
CA ASP A 259 1.98 8.61 -17.41
C ASP A 259 3.29 8.33 -18.16
N ILE A 260 4.07 7.35 -17.68
CA ILE A 260 5.32 6.93 -18.31
C ILE A 260 5.07 6.37 -19.72
N ARG A 261 4.03 5.55 -19.88
CA ARG A 261 3.69 4.94 -21.17
C ARG A 261 3.18 5.97 -22.18
N GLU A 262 2.37 6.93 -21.75
CA GLU A 262 1.86 8.00 -22.62
C GLU A 262 2.99 8.93 -23.10
N GLN A 263 3.97 9.19 -22.23
CA GLN A 263 5.13 10.03 -22.55
C GLN A 263 6.24 9.27 -23.31
N ALA A 264 6.15 7.95 -23.45
CA ALA A 264 7.18 7.14 -24.09
C ALA A 264 7.29 7.42 -25.60
N PRO A 265 8.51 7.53 -26.17
CA PRO A 265 8.69 7.70 -27.61
C PRO A 265 8.12 6.52 -28.43
N THR A 266 8.25 5.31 -27.89
CA THR A 266 7.71 4.08 -28.49
C THR A 266 6.39 3.71 -27.82
N GLN A 267 5.30 3.94 -28.52
CA GLN A 267 3.96 3.61 -28.03
C GLN A 267 3.72 2.09 -28.06
N GLN A 268 3.23 1.54 -26.95
CA GLN A 268 2.83 0.12 -26.82
C GLN A 268 1.32 0.04 -26.51
N PRO A 269 0.44 0.23 -27.51
CA PRO A 269 -0.99 0.40 -27.29
C PRO A 269 -1.64 -0.75 -26.50
N GLY A 270 -1.18 -2.00 -26.69
CA GLY A 270 -1.71 -3.16 -25.96
C GLY A 270 -1.39 -3.17 -24.47
N GLU A 271 -0.21 -2.69 -24.08
CA GLU A 271 0.19 -2.60 -22.68
C GLU A 271 -0.42 -1.35 -22.02
N THR A 272 -0.52 -0.23 -22.75
CA THR A 272 -1.26 0.96 -22.31
C THR A 272 -2.74 0.64 -22.05
N ALA A 273 -3.38 -0.12 -22.95
CA ALA A 273 -4.75 -0.56 -22.76
C ALA A 273 -4.94 -1.45 -21.51
N ARG A 274 -3.96 -2.31 -21.19
CA ARG A 274 -4.01 -3.13 -19.96
C ARG A 274 -3.98 -2.26 -18.71
N VAL A 275 -3.12 -1.25 -18.66
CA VAL A 275 -3.04 -0.33 -17.52
C VAL A 275 -4.34 0.47 -17.38
N LEU A 276 -4.91 0.96 -18.48
CA LEU A 276 -6.20 1.65 -18.49
C LEU A 276 -7.34 0.73 -18.04
N HIS A 277 -7.34 -0.54 -18.45
CA HIS A 277 -8.30 -1.54 -18.00
C HIS A 277 -8.22 -1.76 -16.48
N ALA A 278 -7.02 -1.93 -15.94
CA ALA A 278 -6.80 -2.06 -14.51
C ALA A 278 -7.29 -0.82 -13.74
N LEU A 279 -6.95 0.39 -14.19
CA LEU A 279 -7.47 1.62 -13.58
C LEU A 279 -9.00 1.73 -13.66
N ALA A 280 -9.61 1.34 -14.79
CA ALA A 280 -11.05 1.33 -14.94
C ALA A 280 -11.73 0.37 -13.94
N MET A 281 -11.19 -0.84 -13.76
CA MET A 281 -11.67 -1.78 -12.74
C MET A 281 -11.53 -1.21 -11.33
N LEU A 282 -10.41 -0.56 -11.02
CA LEU A 282 -10.17 0.05 -9.72
C LEU A 282 -11.15 1.19 -9.43
N HIS A 283 -11.35 2.13 -10.35
CA HIS A 283 -12.35 3.18 -10.20
C HIS A 283 -13.78 2.64 -10.10
N TYR A 284 -14.11 1.56 -10.81
CA TYR A 284 -15.40 0.89 -10.68
C TYR A 284 -15.60 0.31 -9.27
N LEU A 285 -14.59 -0.39 -8.74
CA LEU A 285 -14.62 -0.95 -7.37
C LEU A 285 -14.75 0.16 -6.31
N LEU A 286 -14.20 1.34 -6.58
CA LEU A 286 -14.32 2.55 -5.75
C LEU A 286 -15.64 3.31 -5.93
N MET A 287 -16.54 2.82 -6.78
CA MET A 287 -17.82 3.46 -7.12
C MET A 287 -17.69 4.81 -7.85
N ASP A 288 -16.51 5.12 -8.41
CA ASP A 288 -16.26 6.25 -9.29
C ASP A 288 -16.58 5.88 -10.75
N LEU A 289 -17.89 5.73 -11.02
CA LEU A 289 -18.38 5.33 -12.33
C LEU A 289 -18.00 6.29 -13.47
N PRO A 290 -18.02 7.63 -13.30
CA PRO A 290 -17.60 8.54 -14.36
C PRO A 290 -16.16 8.27 -14.82
N LYS A 291 -15.23 8.11 -13.86
CA LYS A 291 -13.82 7.88 -14.20
C LYS A 291 -13.57 6.48 -14.75
N ALA A 292 -14.25 5.49 -14.19
CA ALA A 292 -14.20 4.11 -14.70
C ALA A 292 -14.63 4.02 -16.17
N ARG A 293 -15.71 4.72 -16.55
CA ARG A 293 -16.20 4.79 -17.93
C ARG A 293 -15.22 5.46 -18.87
N GLU A 294 -14.67 6.62 -18.49
CA GLU A 294 -13.68 7.36 -19.29
C GLU A 294 -12.48 6.48 -19.65
N LEU A 295 -11.90 5.84 -18.63
CA LEU A 295 -10.71 4.99 -18.77
C LEU A 295 -11.03 3.69 -19.53
N GLY A 296 -12.19 3.08 -19.27
CA GLY A 296 -12.63 1.87 -19.96
C GLY A 296 -12.86 2.10 -21.45
N LEU A 297 -13.45 3.23 -21.85
CA LEU A 297 -13.63 3.60 -23.26
C LEU A 297 -12.28 3.85 -23.95
N LYS A 298 -11.37 4.57 -23.28
CA LYS A 298 -10.02 4.80 -23.81
C LYS A 298 -9.25 3.49 -24.02
N ALA A 299 -9.37 2.55 -23.08
CA ALA A 299 -8.78 1.21 -23.22
C ALA A 299 -9.40 0.46 -24.41
N PHE A 300 -10.73 0.49 -24.55
CA PHE A 300 -11.46 -0.20 -25.62
C PHE A 300 -11.05 0.30 -27.02
N GLU A 301 -10.95 1.61 -27.22
CA GLU A 301 -10.51 2.19 -28.50
C GLU A 301 -9.07 1.78 -28.86
N LEU A 302 -8.16 1.72 -27.89
CA LEU A 302 -6.79 1.26 -28.13
C LEU A 302 -6.73 -0.22 -28.52
N VAL A 303 -7.56 -1.07 -27.91
CA VAL A 303 -7.60 -2.51 -28.25
C VAL A 303 -8.25 -2.74 -29.61
N LYS A 304 -9.25 -1.94 -30.01
CA LYS A 304 -9.90 -2.04 -31.33
C LYS A 304 -8.91 -1.84 -32.49
N GLN A 305 -7.88 -1.03 -32.27
CA GLN A 305 -6.83 -0.75 -33.26
C GLN A 305 -5.78 -1.89 -33.34
N LEU A 306 -5.82 -2.87 -32.45
CA LEU A 306 -4.86 -3.97 -32.40
C LEU A 306 -5.33 -5.19 -33.21
N PRO A 307 -4.40 -5.95 -33.84
CA PRO A 307 -4.74 -7.17 -34.58
C PRO A 307 -5.27 -8.32 -33.70
N GLN A 308 -4.94 -8.32 -32.40
CA GLN A 308 -5.29 -9.37 -31.45
C GLN A 308 -6.45 -8.92 -30.55
N GLN A 309 -7.67 -9.25 -30.97
CA GLN A 309 -8.93 -8.85 -30.32
C GLN A 309 -9.30 -9.67 -29.07
N GLU A 310 -8.51 -10.69 -28.69
CA GLU A 310 -8.76 -11.56 -27.52
C GLU A 310 -8.85 -10.80 -26.18
N ARG A 311 -8.31 -9.57 -26.11
CA ARG A 311 -8.38 -8.70 -24.91
C ARG A 311 -9.69 -7.91 -24.79
N LEU A 312 -10.62 -8.00 -25.75
CA LEU A 312 -11.87 -7.24 -25.75
C LEU A 312 -12.93 -7.81 -24.80
N GLU A 313 -12.92 -9.11 -24.49
CA GLU A 313 -13.99 -9.73 -23.69
C GLU A 313 -14.06 -9.18 -22.25
N PRO A 314 -12.93 -9.07 -21.48
CA PRO A 314 -12.97 -8.50 -20.13
C PRO A 314 -13.37 -7.03 -20.12
N LEU A 315 -12.86 -6.24 -21.09
CA LEU A 315 -13.18 -4.82 -21.25
C LEU A 315 -14.65 -4.60 -21.62
N GLY A 316 -15.18 -5.39 -22.55
CA GLY A 316 -16.58 -5.35 -22.96
C GLY A 316 -17.50 -5.75 -21.81
N HIS A 317 -17.12 -6.74 -21.00
CA HIS A 317 -17.86 -7.09 -19.78
C HIS A 317 -17.87 -5.93 -18.78
N LEU A 318 -16.73 -5.28 -18.53
CA LEU A 318 -16.64 -4.13 -17.64
C LEU A 318 -17.53 -2.96 -18.10
N LEU A 319 -17.50 -2.63 -19.40
CA LEU A 319 -18.35 -1.57 -19.97
C LEU A 319 -19.84 -1.89 -19.85
N LYS A 320 -20.25 -3.15 -20.07
CA LYS A 320 -21.63 -3.60 -19.87
C LYS A 320 -22.08 -3.43 -18.43
N LEU A 321 -21.24 -3.76 -17.44
CA LEU A 321 -21.55 -3.56 -16.01
C LEU A 321 -21.80 -2.08 -15.68
N MET A 322 -21.17 -1.17 -16.43
CA MET A 322 -21.35 0.26 -16.28
C MET A 322 -22.53 0.80 -17.07
N ASN A 323 -23.35 -0.03 -17.74
CA ASN A 323 -24.42 0.38 -18.65
C ASN A 323 -23.92 1.29 -19.79
N VAL A 324 -22.71 1.03 -20.29
CA VAL A 324 -22.17 1.69 -21.48
C VAL A 324 -22.25 0.70 -22.62
N GLU A 325 -23.06 1.00 -23.64
CA GLU A 325 -23.00 0.25 -24.89
C GLU A 325 -21.72 0.65 -25.63
N PRO A 326 -20.78 -0.30 -25.88
CA PRO A 326 -19.64 0.00 -26.74
C PRO A 326 -20.20 0.29 -28.13
N SER A 327 -20.00 1.52 -28.62
CA SER A 327 -20.51 1.96 -29.91
C SER A 327 -19.97 1.04 -31.02
N SER A 328 -20.86 0.21 -31.55
CA SER A 328 -20.61 -0.61 -32.72
C SER A 328 -20.69 0.27 -33.97
N THR A 329 -19.55 0.81 -34.38
CA THR A 329 -19.35 1.37 -35.72
C THR A 329 -18.01 0.94 -36.28
#